data_AF-A0A7C1H8K7-F1
#
_entry.id   AF-A0A7C1H8K7-F1
#
_cell.length_a   1.000
_cell.length_b   1.000
_cell.length_c   1.000
_cell.angle_alpha   90.00
_cell.angle_beta   90.00
_cell.angle_gamma   90.00
#
_symmetry.space_group_name_H-M   'P 1'
#
loop_
_entity.id
_entity.type
_entity.pdbx_description
1 polymer ?
#
loop_
_entity_poly.entity_id
_entity_poly.type
_entity_poly.pdbx_seq_one_letter_code
_entity_poly.pdbx_strand_id
1 'polypeptide(L)'
;MLKKCTVLFFAFLLICIGISCHVQEKSTNRIVSERFIVQTDFSSWIIESLKVSPDRKRVAYAAQVGNKRFVVVDGKEEKQYDGIGIIGGGRIVFDSPDSLHYLVLKGSSIYLVEERIRQE
;
A
#
# COMPACT_ATOMS: atom_id res chain seq x y z
N MET A 1 36.05 49.28 28.36
CA MET A 1 35.90 47.87 27.95
C MET A 1 34.54 47.24 28.32
N LEU A 2 33.75 47.86 29.21
CA LEU A 2 32.50 47.30 29.75
C LEU A 2 31.30 47.26 28.76
N LYS A 3 31.26 48.14 27.75
CA LYS A 3 30.12 48.25 26.80
C LYS A 3 30.05 47.13 25.76
N LYS A 4 31.16 46.43 25.49
CA LYS A 4 31.21 45.32 24.52
C LYS A 4 30.69 44.00 25.14
N CYS A 5 30.88 43.82 26.45
CA CYS A 5 30.39 42.64 27.17
C CYS A 5 28.86 42.61 27.30
N THR A 6 28.21 43.77 27.47
CA THR A 6 26.74 43.83 27.54
C THR A 6 26.07 43.46 26.22
N VAL A 7 26.64 43.87 25.08
CA VAL A 7 26.11 43.51 23.76
C VAL A 7 26.23 42.00 23.50
N LEU A 8 27.36 41.39 23.88
CA LEU A 8 27.57 39.94 23.78
C LEU A 8 26.60 39.14 24.67
N PHE A 9 26.30 39.65 25.87
CA PHE A 9 25.37 39.00 26.79
C PHE A 9 23.93 39.02 26.26
N PHE A 10 23.46 40.16 25.73
CA PHE A 10 22.14 40.26 25.12
C PHE A 10 22.03 39.46 23.81
N ALA A 11 23.11 39.39 23.01
CA ALA A 11 23.15 38.55 21.81
C ALA A 11 23.04 37.05 22.16
N PHE A 12 23.70 36.60 23.22
CA PHE A 12 23.59 35.22 23.71
C PHE A 12 22.20 34.92 24.27
N LEU A 13 21.60 35.87 24.99
CA LEU A 13 20.24 35.74 25.52
C LEU A 13 19.20 35.56 24.40
N LEU A 14 19.32 36.28 23.28
CA LEU A 14 18.42 36.15 22.14
C LEU A 14 18.59 34.82 21.39
N ILE A 15 19.81 34.28 21.32
CA ILE A 15 20.09 32.95 20.77
C ILE A 15 19.41 31.86 21.61
N CYS A 16 19.45 31.98 22.94
CA CYS A 16 18.80 31.02 23.85
C CYS A 16 17.26 31.05 23.77
N ILE A 17 16.66 32.23 23.53
CA ILE A 17 15.20 32.36 23.37
C ILE A 17 14.74 31.77 22.02
N GLY A 18 15.55 31.89 20.97
CA GLY A 18 15.24 31.35 19.64
C GLY A 18 15.25 29.82 19.53
N ILE A 19 15.96 29.11 20.41
CA ILE A 19 16.08 27.63 20.40
C ILE A 19 14.87 26.96 21.05
N SER A 20 14.14 27.66 21.93
CA SER A 20 12.93 27.12 22.57
C SER A 20 11.67 27.21 21.71
N CYS A 21 11.82 27.28 20.38
CA CYS A 21 10.73 26.98 19.47
C CYS A 21 10.49 25.47 19.52
N HIS A 22 9.89 25.01 20.63
CA HIS A 22 9.25 23.72 20.71
C HIS A 22 8.12 23.79 19.68
N VAL A 23 8.40 23.34 18.45
CA VAL A 23 7.36 22.87 17.55
C VAL A 23 6.79 21.66 18.27
N GLN A 24 5.80 21.94 19.11
CA GLN A 24 4.95 20.92 19.69
C GLN A 24 4.27 20.28 18.49
N GLU A 25 4.74 19.10 18.10
CA GLU A 25 4.06 18.30 17.10
C GLU A 25 2.63 18.14 17.63
N LYS A 26 1.69 18.78 16.93
CA LYS A 26 0.28 18.76 17.30
C LYS A 26 -0.15 17.32 17.14
N SER A 27 -0.07 16.55 18.23
CA SER A 27 -0.59 15.20 18.37
C SER A 27 -2.09 15.29 18.10
N THR A 28 -2.42 15.21 16.82
CA THR A 28 -3.78 15.00 16.37
C THR A 28 -4.19 13.68 16.99
N ASN A 29 -5.31 13.64 17.72
CA ASN A 29 -5.90 12.41 18.21
C ASN A 29 -6.24 11.50 17.01
N ARG A 30 -5.23 10.81 16.47
CA ARG A 30 -5.35 9.89 15.36
C ARG A 30 -5.48 8.51 16.00
N ILE A 31 -6.71 8.04 16.12
CA ILE A 31 -6.96 6.64 16.46
C ILE A 31 -6.59 5.82 15.23
N VAL A 32 -5.41 5.20 15.25
CA VAL A 32 -4.94 4.31 14.18
C VAL A 32 -5.37 2.89 14.53
N SER A 33 -6.18 2.29 13.67
CA SER A 33 -6.47 0.86 13.73
C SER A 33 -5.61 0.18 12.69
N GLU A 34 -4.66 -0.63 13.13
CA GLU A 34 -3.84 -1.47 12.27
C GLU A 34 -4.45 -2.87 12.25
N ARG A 35 -4.68 -3.39 11.05
CA ARG A 35 -5.10 -4.77 10.84
C ARG A 35 -4.10 -5.43 9.91
N PHE A 36 -3.54 -6.54 10.36
CA PHE A 36 -2.77 -7.41 9.49
C PHE A 36 -3.71 -8.02 8.44
N ILE A 37 -3.45 -7.75 7.17
CA ILE A 37 -4.27 -8.23 6.05
C ILE A 37 -3.60 -9.44 5.41
N VAL A 38 -2.31 -9.36 5.10
CA VAL A 38 -1.52 -10.46 4.53
C VAL A 38 -0.02 -10.20 4.74
N GLN A 39 0.78 -11.26 4.91
CA GLN A 39 2.25 -11.20 4.85
C GLN A 39 2.69 -11.66 3.46
N THR A 40 3.44 -10.81 2.76
CA THR A 40 3.99 -11.10 1.44
C THR A 40 5.50 -10.90 1.48
N ASP A 41 6.26 -11.81 0.85
CA ASP A 41 7.66 -11.55 0.55
C ASP A 41 7.72 -10.48 -0.57
N PHE A 42 8.28 -9.30 -0.28
CA PHE A 42 8.35 -8.17 -1.20
C PHE A 42 9.40 -8.38 -2.30
N SER A 43 9.64 -9.61 -2.75
CA SER A 43 10.48 -9.91 -3.90
C SER A 43 9.81 -9.44 -5.21
N SER A 44 9.87 -8.12 -5.42
CA SER A 44 10.08 -7.44 -6.69
C SER A 44 9.14 -7.68 -7.89
N TRP A 45 7.84 -8.06 -7.77
CA TRP A 45 6.92 -7.99 -8.94
C TRP A 45 5.44 -7.66 -8.65
N ILE A 46 5.02 -7.52 -7.38
CA ILE A 46 3.58 -7.44 -7.01
C ILE A 46 2.98 -6.01 -7.18
N ILE A 47 3.83 -4.98 -7.32
CA ILE A 47 3.48 -3.59 -6.97
C ILE A 47 2.33 -2.99 -7.80
N GLU A 48 2.10 -3.43 -9.04
CA GLU A 48 1.05 -2.83 -9.90
C GLU A 48 -0.34 -3.47 -9.74
N SER A 49 -0.42 -4.65 -9.13
CA SER A 49 -1.64 -5.47 -9.17
C SER A 49 -2.43 -5.51 -7.86
N LEU A 50 -1.89 -4.96 -6.75
CA LEU A 50 -2.59 -4.97 -5.47
C LEU A 50 -3.88 -4.14 -5.53
N LYS A 51 -4.97 -4.72 -5.03
CA LYS A 51 -6.32 -4.14 -4.99
C LYS A 51 -6.97 -4.49 -3.67
N VAL A 52 -7.72 -3.54 -3.14
CA VAL A 52 -8.47 -3.69 -1.89
C VAL A 52 -9.96 -3.65 -2.23
N SER A 53 -10.74 -4.52 -1.59
CA SER A 53 -12.19 -4.54 -1.76
C SER A 53 -12.83 -3.22 -1.28
N PRO A 54 -14.02 -2.85 -1.79
CA PRO A 54 -14.71 -1.61 -1.39
C PRO A 54 -14.95 -1.50 0.13
N ASP A 55 -15.17 -2.63 0.80
CA ASP A 55 -15.37 -2.70 2.26
C ASP A 55 -14.07 -2.77 3.08
N ARG A 56 -12.91 -2.76 2.41
CA ARG A 56 -11.56 -2.83 3.00
C ARG A 56 -11.28 -4.09 3.81
N LYS A 57 -12.05 -5.16 3.61
CA LYS A 57 -11.85 -6.43 4.32
C LYS A 57 -11.01 -7.43 3.55
N ARG A 58 -10.90 -7.25 2.23
CA ARG A 58 -10.19 -8.18 1.35
C ARG A 58 -9.11 -7.50 0.52
N VAL A 59 -8.11 -8.29 0.15
CA VAL A 59 -7.04 -7.88 -0.75
C VAL A 59 -6.87 -8.92 -1.86
N ALA A 60 -6.66 -8.44 -3.08
CA ALA A 60 -6.31 -9.26 -4.22
C ALA A 60 -5.04 -8.72 -4.90
N TYR A 61 -4.16 -9.60 -5.36
CA TYR A 61 -2.97 -9.22 -6.13
C TYR A 61 -2.57 -10.33 -7.09
N ALA A 62 -1.87 -9.96 -8.16
CA ALA A 62 -1.28 -10.93 -9.08
C ALA A 62 0.09 -11.38 -8.57
N ALA A 63 0.34 -12.68 -8.65
CA ALA A 63 1.60 -13.31 -8.33
C ALA A 63 2.06 -14.19 -9.51
N GLN A 64 3.33 -14.59 -9.47
CA GLN A 64 3.94 -15.45 -10.48
C GLN A 64 4.80 -16.52 -9.80
N VAL A 65 4.62 -17.77 -10.23
CA VAL A 65 5.49 -18.91 -9.88
C VAL A 65 5.90 -19.58 -11.17
N GLY A 66 7.22 -19.65 -11.42
CA GLY A 66 7.76 -20.10 -12.71
C GLY A 66 7.21 -19.27 -13.88
N ASN A 67 6.62 -19.96 -14.86
CA ASN A 67 6.03 -19.34 -16.06
C ASN A 67 4.51 -19.12 -15.96
N LYS A 68 3.93 -19.31 -14.77
CA LYS A 68 2.49 -19.19 -14.55
C LYS A 68 2.17 -18.01 -13.66
N ARG A 69 1.09 -17.32 -13.99
CA ARG A 69 0.56 -16.19 -13.20
C ARG A 69 -0.79 -16.56 -12.61
N PHE A 70 -1.07 -16.06 -11.42
CA PHE A 70 -2.32 -16.31 -10.71
C PHE A 70 -2.69 -15.11 -9.85
N VAL A 71 -3.96 -15.04 -9.46
CA VAL A 71 -4.45 -14.07 -8.48
C VAL A 71 -4.39 -14.71 -7.10
N VAL A 72 -3.97 -13.95 -6.10
CA VAL A 72 -4.07 -14.32 -4.70
C VAL A 72 -5.13 -13.44 -4.06
N VAL A 73 -6.10 -14.05 -3.39
CA VAL A 73 -7.17 -13.35 -2.66
C VAL A 73 -7.08 -13.73 -1.18
N ASP A 74 -6.88 -12.76 -0.30
CA ASP A 74 -6.75 -12.97 1.15
C ASP A 74 -5.72 -14.05 1.54
N GLY A 75 -4.62 -14.12 0.78
CA GLY A 75 -3.54 -15.11 0.98
C GLY A 75 -3.79 -16.48 0.35
N LYS A 76 -4.95 -16.71 -0.28
CA LYS A 76 -5.26 -17.94 -1.01
C LYS A 76 -4.92 -17.81 -2.49
N GLU A 77 -4.12 -18.74 -3.01
CA GLU A 77 -3.81 -18.83 -4.43
C GLU A 77 -5.02 -19.34 -5.24
N GLU A 78 -5.39 -18.58 -6.27
CA GLU A 78 -6.41 -18.99 -7.24
C GLU A 78 -5.77 -19.66 -8.46
N LYS A 79 -6.59 -19.92 -9.49
CA LYS A 79 -6.16 -20.69 -10.66
C LYS A 79 -4.99 -20.04 -11.39
N GLN A 80 -4.06 -20.90 -11.84
CA GLN A 80 -2.90 -20.52 -12.62
C GLN A 80 -3.19 -20.43 -14.12
N TYR A 81 -2.63 -19.39 -14.75
CA TYR A 81 -2.79 -19.07 -16.18
C TYR A 81 -1.43 -18.76 -16.83
N ASP A 82 -1.40 -18.72 -18.17
CA ASP A 82 -0.21 -18.36 -18.94
C ASP A 82 0.13 -16.87 -18.77
N GLY A 83 -0.87 -16.05 -18.51
CA GLY A 83 -0.70 -14.65 -18.14
C GLY A 83 -1.97 -14.05 -17.56
N ILE A 84 -1.82 -12.89 -16.91
CA ILE A 84 -2.93 -12.03 -16.45
C ILE A 84 -2.79 -10.73 -17.25
N GLY A 85 -3.85 -10.30 -17.94
CA GLY A 85 -3.86 -9.35 -19.07
C GLY A 85 -3.01 -8.10 -18.84
N ILE A 86 -1.91 -7.98 -19.58
CA ILE A 86 -0.78 -7.06 -19.29
C ILE A 86 -0.78 -5.85 -20.23
N ILE A 87 -1.88 -5.10 -20.30
CA ILE A 87 -1.77 -3.71 -20.78
C ILE A 87 -2.00 -2.83 -19.54
N GLY A 88 -0.90 -2.43 -18.90
CA GLY A 88 -0.92 -1.53 -17.73
C GLY A 88 -1.35 -2.16 -16.41
N GLY A 89 -0.79 -3.31 -16.04
CA GLY A 89 -0.89 -3.82 -14.67
C GLY A 89 -2.10 -4.69 -14.34
N GLY A 90 -2.62 -5.48 -15.30
CA GLY A 90 -3.55 -6.59 -15.01
C GLY A 90 -4.65 -6.19 -14.05
N ARG A 91 -5.56 -5.33 -14.51
CA ARG A 91 -6.60 -4.75 -13.66
C ARG A 91 -7.46 -5.86 -13.07
N ILE A 92 -7.08 -6.31 -11.88
CA ILE A 92 -7.98 -6.90 -10.92
C ILE A 92 -8.91 -5.78 -10.50
N VAL A 93 -10.22 -6.01 -10.60
CA VAL A 93 -11.24 -5.04 -10.22
C VAL A 93 -12.21 -5.74 -9.30
N PHE A 94 -12.41 -5.19 -8.11
CA PHE A 94 -13.51 -5.60 -7.26
C PHE A 94 -14.80 -4.93 -7.76
N ASP A 95 -15.80 -5.74 -8.10
CA ASP A 95 -17.15 -5.28 -8.43
C ASP A 95 -18.00 -5.09 -7.16
N SER A 96 -17.75 -5.93 -6.15
CA SER A 96 -18.39 -5.91 -4.83
C SER A 96 -17.37 -6.36 -3.75
N PRO A 97 -17.72 -6.33 -2.46
CA PRO A 97 -16.86 -6.86 -1.39
C PRO A 97 -16.40 -8.31 -1.55
N ASP A 98 -17.15 -9.09 -2.32
CA ASP A 98 -17.02 -10.54 -2.48
C ASP A 98 -17.01 -10.99 -3.95
N SER A 99 -16.93 -10.06 -4.89
CA SER A 99 -16.84 -10.35 -6.32
C SER A 99 -15.74 -9.52 -6.96
N LEU A 100 -14.89 -10.15 -7.76
CA LEU A 100 -13.88 -9.48 -8.57
C LEU A 100 -13.86 -10.04 -9.99
N HIS A 101 -13.40 -9.23 -10.94
CA HIS A 101 -13.06 -9.70 -12.27
C HIS A 101 -11.67 -9.26 -12.71
N TYR A 102 -11.11 -10.03 -13.63
CA TYR A 102 -9.81 -9.76 -14.25
C TYR A 102 -9.69 -10.47 -15.60
N LEU A 103 -8.76 -10.01 -16.43
CA LEU A 103 -8.47 -10.62 -17.73
C LEU A 103 -7.30 -11.60 -17.60
N VAL A 104 -7.41 -12.76 -18.25
CA VAL A 104 -6.35 -13.76 -18.31
C VAL A 104 -6.00 -14.11 -19.75
N LEU A 105 -4.74 -14.47 -19.96
CA LEU A 105 -4.23 -15.02 -21.22
C LEU A 105 -4.14 -16.54 -21.08
N LYS A 106 -4.68 -17.24 -22.07
CA LYS A 106 -4.52 -18.68 -22.24
C LYS A 106 -4.18 -18.95 -23.69
N GLY A 107 -2.96 -19.38 -23.96
CA GLY A 107 -2.39 -19.38 -25.31
C GLY A 107 -2.46 -17.98 -25.94
N SER A 108 -3.07 -17.87 -27.13
CA SER A 108 -3.26 -16.61 -27.87
C SER A 108 -4.62 -15.94 -27.62
N SER A 109 -5.40 -16.41 -26.63
CA SER A 109 -6.75 -15.93 -26.36
C SER A 109 -6.85 -15.22 -25.02
N ILE A 110 -7.65 -14.16 -24.97
CA ILE A 110 -7.97 -13.39 -23.76
C ILE A 110 -9.32 -13.86 -23.21
N TYR A 111 -9.41 -14.08 -21.90
CA TYR A 111 -10.63 -14.46 -21.20
C TYR A 111 -10.92 -13.49 -20.06
N LEU A 112 -12.19 -13.19 -19.82
CA LEU A 112 -12.66 -12.56 -18.59
C LEU A 112 -12.90 -13.64 -17.54
N VAL A 113 -12.29 -13.47 -16.36
CA VAL A 113 -12.54 -14.30 -15.19
C VAL A 113 -13.34 -13.47 -14.21
N GLU A 114 -14.48 -14.02 -13.78
CA GLU A 114 -15.30 -13.48 -12.70
C GLU A 114 -15.22 -14.45 -11.52
N GLU A 115 -14.78 -13.96 -10.37
CA GLU A 115 -14.69 -14.73 -9.14
C GLU A 115 -15.67 -14.19 -8.11
N ARG A 116 -16.43 -15.09 -7.49
CA ARG A 116 -17.26 -14.82 -6.32
C ARG A 116 -16.72 -15.59 -5.12
N ILE A 117 -16.36 -14.86 -4.08
CA ILE A 117 -15.78 -15.38 -2.86
C ILE A 117 -16.92 -15.70 -1.89
N ARG A 118 -17.01 -16.96 -1.44
CA ARG A 118 -17.99 -17.32 -0.41
C ARG A 118 -17.59 -16.69 0.92
N GLN A 119 -18.55 -16.14 1.64
CA GLN A 119 -18.36 -15.75 3.04
C GLN A 119 -18.45 -17.04 3.87
N GLU A 120 -17.37 -17.37 4.57
CA GLU A 120 -17.39 -18.34 5.67
C GLU A 120 -17.95 -17.68 6.94
#